data_AF-A0A953GXH2-F1
#
_entry.id   AF-A0A953GXH2-F1
#
_cell.length_a   1.000
_cell.length_b   1.000
_cell.length_c   1.000
_cell.angle_alpha   90.00
_cell.angle_beta   90.00
_cell.angle_gamma   90.00
#
_symmetry.space_group_name_H-M   'P 1'
#
loop_
_entity.id
_entity.type
_entity.pdbx_description
1 polymer ?
#
loop_
_entity_poly.entity_id
_entity_poly.type
_entity_poly.pdbx_seq_one_letter_code
_entity_poly.pdbx_strand_id
1 'polypeptide(L)'
;MDSTIEYVPLSALQHWQYCPRQCGLIHLEQAFDENVYTLRGQALHVHVDKPGFASVKGIRTERALAVWHDEIGLIGKADAVEFLPNGTPYPVEYKQGNRHKAADIAACDDIQLAAQALCLEFMTGQSVNEGAIFYSSSKRRRIVSISPTLRSAVCQIADLVRKMLTNAQLPPPLPEDQRARKCKACSLLERCQPETAQINLHNAYLCLFNPDT
;
A
#
# COMPACT_ATOMS: atom_id res chain seq x y z
N MET A 1 -28.27 -11.46 0.44
CA MET A 1 -27.02 -11.49 -0.34
C MET A 1 -25.99 -10.85 0.56
N ASP A 2 -25.11 -11.67 1.13
CA ASP A 2 -24.03 -11.19 1.98
C ASP A 2 -23.02 -10.49 1.08
N SER A 3 -23.06 -9.16 1.04
CA SER A 3 -22.15 -8.35 0.24
C SER A 3 -20.79 -8.37 0.92
N THR A 4 -20.05 -9.47 0.77
CA THR A 4 -18.70 -9.59 1.31
C THR A 4 -17.83 -8.54 0.64
N ILE A 5 -17.44 -7.50 1.38
CA ILE A 5 -16.56 -6.44 0.88
C ILE A 5 -15.27 -7.11 0.40
N GLU A 6 -14.90 -6.86 -0.87
CA GLU A 6 -13.67 -7.38 -1.44
C GLU A 6 -12.46 -6.70 -0.77
N TYR A 7 -11.52 -7.51 -0.29
CA TYR A 7 -10.35 -7.02 0.42
C TYR A 7 -9.32 -6.44 -0.54
N VAL A 8 -8.77 -5.29 -0.14
CA VAL A 8 -7.67 -4.61 -0.82
C VAL A 8 -6.38 -4.81 -0.03
N PRO A 9 -5.27 -5.24 -0.67
CA PRO A 9 -3.96 -5.32 -0.04
C PRO A 9 -3.49 -3.95 0.46
N LEU A 10 -2.93 -3.87 1.68
CA LEU A 10 -2.37 -2.62 2.22
C LEU A 10 -1.31 -1.98 1.30
N SER A 11 -0.49 -2.80 0.64
CA SER A 11 0.51 -2.32 -0.31
C SER A 11 -0.11 -1.64 -1.53
N ALA A 12 -1.33 -2.02 -1.93
CA ALA A 12 -2.03 -1.41 -3.05
C ALA A 12 -2.38 0.06 -2.81
N LEU A 13 -2.62 0.46 -1.56
CA LEU A 13 -2.87 1.86 -1.20
C LEU A 13 -1.61 2.71 -1.41
N GLN A 14 -0.44 2.19 -1.02
CA GLN A 14 0.85 2.85 -1.28
C GLN A 14 1.08 3.01 -2.79
N HIS A 15 0.89 1.93 -3.55
CA HIS A 15 1.10 1.92 -5.00
C HIS A 15 0.14 2.87 -5.71
N TRP A 16 -1.13 2.93 -5.26
CA TRP A 16 -2.11 3.86 -5.81
C TRP A 16 -1.71 5.32 -5.56
N GLN A 17 -1.31 5.64 -4.32
CA GLN A 17 -0.83 6.98 -3.97
C GLN A 17 0.40 7.39 -4.78
N TYR A 18 1.28 6.42 -5.09
CA TYR A 18 2.42 6.67 -5.97
C TYR A 18 1.98 6.91 -7.41
N CYS A 19 1.25 5.97 -8.00
CA CYS A 19 0.73 6.01 -9.36
C CYS A 19 -0.41 4.98 -9.55
N PRO A 20 -1.66 5.38 -9.87
CA PRO A 20 -2.77 4.46 -10.08
C PRO A 20 -2.47 3.39 -11.15
N ARG A 21 -1.79 3.76 -12.24
CA ARG A 21 -1.39 2.81 -13.28
C ARG A 21 -0.36 1.79 -12.76
N GLN A 22 0.62 2.23 -11.96
CA GLN A 22 1.56 1.31 -11.32
C GLN A 22 0.82 0.33 -10.40
N CYS A 23 -0.15 0.82 -9.62
CA CYS A 23 -0.99 -0.02 -8.78
C CYS A 23 -1.71 -1.10 -9.60
N GLY A 24 -2.36 -0.72 -10.71
CA GLY A 24 -3.00 -1.68 -11.61
C GLY A 24 -2.01 -2.69 -12.23
N LEU A 25 -0.85 -2.25 -12.70
CA LEU A 25 0.16 -3.18 -13.23
C LEU A 25 0.63 -4.21 -12.18
N ILE A 26 0.71 -3.81 -10.90
CA ILE A 26 1.13 -4.71 -9.81
C ILE A 26 0.00 -5.67 -9.43
N HIS A 27 -1.19 -5.14 -9.18
CA HIS A 27 -2.27 -5.87 -8.49
C HIS A 27 -3.34 -6.43 -9.44
N LEU A 28 -3.56 -5.83 -10.61
CA LEU A 28 -4.48 -6.35 -11.61
C LEU A 28 -3.79 -7.32 -12.56
N GLU A 29 -2.59 -6.98 -13.04
CA GLU A 29 -1.82 -7.83 -13.97
C GLU A 29 -0.81 -8.76 -13.27
N GLN A 30 -0.97 -8.92 -11.95
CA GLN A 30 -0.19 -9.84 -11.10
C GLN A 30 1.32 -9.78 -11.33
N ALA A 31 1.88 -8.58 -11.52
CA ALA A 31 3.34 -8.46 -11.66
C ALA A 31 4.09 -8.92 -10.40
N PHE A 32 3.41 -8.95 -9.24
CA PHE A 32 3.94 -9.46 -7.96
C PHE A 32 2.79 -10.08 -7.13
N ASP A 33 2.60 -11.41 -7.18
CA ASP A 33 1.58 -12.10 -6.37
C ASP A 33 2.07 -12.33 -4.93
N GLU A 34 1.52 -11.60 -3.96
CA GLU A 34 1.35 -12.08 -2.58
C GLU A 34 -0.12 -12.47 -2.41
N ASN A 35 -0.38 -13.77 -2.24
CA ASN A 35 -1.74 -14.30 -2.29
C ASN A 35 -2.53 -13.92 -1.02
N VAL A 36 -3.48 -12.98 -1.16
CA VAL A 36 -4.34 -12.44 -0.09
C VAL A 36 -5.04 -13.54 0.73
N TYR A 37 -5.40 -14.67 0.10
CA TYR A 37 -6.03 -15.80 0.77
C TYR A 37 -5.11 -16.48 1.79
N THR A 38 -3.80 -16.48 1.53
CA THR A 38 -2.81 -17.02 2.47
C THR A 38 -2.67 -16.11 3.69
N LEU A 39 -2.68 -14.80 3.49
CA LEU A 39 -2.60 -13.81 4.57
C LEU A 39 -3.81 -13.88 5.49
N ARG A 40 -5.03 -14.06 4.95
CA ARG A 40 -6.24 -14.22 5.77
C ARG A 40 -6.21 -15.49 6.62
N GLY A 41 -5.81 -16.62 6.01
CA GLY A 41 -5.65 -17.88 6.75
C GLY A 41 -4.64 -17.76 7.88
N GLN A 42 -3.48 -17.17 7.59
CA GLN A 42 -2.44 -16.90 8.60
C GLN A 42 -2.93 -15.95 9.69
N ALA A 43 -3.67 -14.89 9.35
CA ALA A 43 -4.23 -13.95 10.30
C ALA A 43 -5.17 -14.63 11.31
N LEU A 44 -6.04 -15.53 10.83
CA LEU A 44 -6.92 -16.33 11.68
C LEU A 44 -6.14 -17.30 12.58
N HIS A 45 -5.08 -17.94 12.06
CA HIS A 45 -4.25 -18.85 12.84
C HIS A 45 -3.40 -18.14 13.91
N VAL A 46 -2.85 -16.95 13.62
CA VAL A 46 -2.10 -16.13 14.60
C VAL A 46 -2.96 -15.72 15.80
N HIS A 47 -4.28 -15.63 15.65
CA HIS A 47 -5.17 -15.39 16.79
C HIS A 47 -5.26 -16.60 17.73
N VAL A 48 -5.09 -17.82 17.21
CA VAL A 48 -5.22 -19.08 17.95
C VAL A 48 -3.90 -19.47 18.65
N ASP A 49 -2.75 -19.13 18.07
CA ASP A 49 -1.43 -19.47 18.61
C ASP A 49 -0.77 -18.27 19.34
N LYS A 50 -0.57 -18.37 20.66
CA LYS A 50 0.50 -17.63 21.37
C LYS A 50 1.16 -18.54 22.41
N PRO A 51 2.49 -18.73 22.37
CA PRO A 51 3.36 -17.80 23.11
C PRO A 51 4.77 -17.52 22.53
N GLY A 52 5.33 -16.35 22.91
CA GLY A 52 6.77 -16.06 22.96
C GLY A 52 7.17 -14.66 22.48
N PHE A 53 7.54 -13.72 23.37
CA PHE A 53 8.01 -12.38 22.98
C PHE A 53 9.28 -11.94 23.71
N ALA A 54 10.18 -11.30 22.96
CA ALA A 54 11.25 -10.47 23.53
C ALA A 54 10.65 -9.13 23.96
N SER A 55 10.69 -8.83 25.26
CA SER A 55 10.29 -7.53 25.81
C SER A 55 11.53 -6.74 26.17
N VAL A 56 11.67 -5.54 25.60
CA VAL A 56 12.66 -4.55 26.05
C VAL A 56 11.89 -3.43 26.71
N LYS A 57 12.15 -3.19 28.00
CA LYS A 57 11.50 -2.13 28.80
C LYS A 57 9.95 -2.19 28.80
N GLY A 58 9.36 -3.38 28.75
CA GLY A 58 7.90 -3.55 28.78
C GLY A 58 7.21 -3.33 27.43
N ILE A 59 7.96 -3.08 26.35
CA ILE A 59 7.42 -3.02 24.99
C ILE A 59 7.53 -4.41 24.36
N ARG A 60 6.39 -4.94 23.91
CA ARG A 60 6.32 -6.20 23.17
C ARG A 60 6.33 -5.91 21.67
N THR A 61 7.26 -6.48 20.92
CA THR A 61 7.28 -6.33 19.45
C THR A 61 6.81 -7.59 18.76
N GLU A 62 5.77 -7.48 17.94
CA GLU A 62 5.34 -8.53 17.00
C GLU A 62 5.85 -8.16 15.61
N ARG A 63 6.56 -9.07 14.93
CA ARG A 63 7.07 -8.84 13.57
C ARG A 63 6.20 -9.58 12.57
N ALA A 64 6.09 -9.02 11.37
CA ALA A 64 5.32 -9.63 10.29
C ALA A 64 3.87 -9.96 10.70
N LEU A 65 3.25 -9.08 11.49
CA LEU A 65 1.91 -9.29 12.02
C LEU A 65 0.90 -9.13 10.88
N ALA A 66 0.10 -10.17 10.64
CA ALA A 66 -1.02 -10.07 9.72
C ALA A 66 -2.09 -9.12 10.31
N VAL A 67 -2.58 -8.21 9.50
CA VAL A 67 -3.53 -7.15 9.91
C VAL A 67 -4.67 -7.02 8.92
N TRP A 68 -5.86 -6.65 9.39
CA TRP A 68 -7.04 -6.50 8.56
C TRP A 68 -8.04 -5.47 9.13
N HIS A 69 -8.95 -5.03 8.28
CA HIS A 69 -10.11 -4.20 8.65
C HIS A 69 -11.31 -4.63 7.82
N ASP A 70 -12.28 -5.29 8.43
CA ASP A 70 -13.37 -5.93 7.68
C ASP A 70 -14.36 -4.91 7.11
N GLU A 71 -14.65 -3.84 7.85
CA GLU A 71 -15.59 -2.81 7.39
C GLU A 71 -15.06 -1.98 6.22
N ILE A 72 -13.74 -1.69 6.19
CA ILE A 72 -13.10 -0.98 5.07
C ILE A 72 -12.67 -1.97 3.98
N GLY A 73 -12.59 -3.27 4.28
CA GLY A 73 -12.07 -4.30 3.39
C GLY A 73 -10.58 -4.14 3.11
N LEU A 74 -9.75 -4.05 4.15
CA LEU A 74 -8.30 -4.00 4.05
C LEU A 74 -7.65 -5.25 4.64
N ILE A 75 -6.56 -5.71 4.04
CA ILE A 75 -5.77 -6.83 4.55
C ILE A 75 -4.30 -6.68 4.17
N GLY A 76 -3.40 -7.14 5.02
CA GLY A 76 -1.98 -7.17 4.71
C GLY A 76 -1.14 -7.58 5.89
N LYS A 77 0.09 -7.09 5.90
CA LYS A 77 1.07 -7.35 6.94
C LYS A 77 1.70 -6.05 7.42
N ALA A 78 1.91 -5.95 8.73
CA ALA A 78 2.74 -4.93 9.35
C ALA A 78 4.14 -5.51 9.62
N ASP A 79 5.18 -4.77 9.22
CA ASP A 79 6.58 -5.21 9.39
C ASP A 79 6.92 -5.44 10.86
N ALA A 80 6.58 -4.48 11.71
CA ALA A 80 6.61 -4.63 13.15
C ALA A 80 5.50 -3.81 13.82
N VAL A 81 4.98 -4.34 14.92
CA VAL A 81 4.04 -3.66 15.80
C VAL A 81 4.58 -3.71 17.21
N GLU A 82 4.86 -2.53 17.76
CA GLU A 82 5.28 -2.35 19.14
C GLU A 82 4.04 -2.13 20.00
N PHE A 83 3.72 -3.08 20.87
CA PHE A 83 2.68 -2.91 21.89
C PHE A 83 3.31 -2.23 23.10
N LEU A 84 2.85 -1.01 23.37
CA LEU A 84 3.26 -0.20 24.51
C LEU A 84 2.81 -0.84 25.84
N PRO A 85 3.32 -0.41 27.00
CA PRO A 85 2.95 -1.01 28.29
C PRO A 85 1.45 -0.99 28.61
N ASN A 86 0.70 -0.03 28.06
CA ASN A 86 -0.76 0.06 28.17
C ASN A 86 -1.51 -0.80 27.14
N GLY A 87 -0.79 -1.57 26.32
CA GLY A 87 -1.34 -2.41 25.25
C GLY A 87 -1.56 -1.70 23.92
N THR A 88 -1.31 -0.38 23.83
CA THR A 88 -1.55 0.38 22.59
C THR A 88 -0.61 -0.09 21.48
N PRO A 89 -1.14 -0.53 20.32
CA PRO A 89 -0.30 -0.95 19.22
C PRO A 89 0.30 0.27 18.50
N TYR A 90 1.58 0.17 18.18
CA TYR A 90 2.35 1.20 17.50
C TYR A 90 3.02 0.58 16.25
N PRO A 91 2.48 0.81 15.04
CA PRO A 91 3.05 0.24 13.82
C PRO A 91 4.39 0.90 13.48
N VAL A 92 5.35 0.07 13.05
CA VAL A 92 6.67 0.48 12.59
C VAL A 92 6.94 -0.13 11.22
N GLU A 93 6.87 0.69 10.18
CA GLU A 93 7.13 0.30 8.78
C GLU A 93 8.62 0.45 8.47
N TYR A 94 9.26 -0.60 7.95
CA TYR A 94 10.69 -0.60 7.63
C TYR A 94 10.90 -0.27 6.16
N LYS A 95 11.58 0.85 5.87
CA LYS A 95 11.95 1.20 4.48
C LYS A 95 13.44 1.10 4.27
N GLN A 96 13.82 0.45 3.18
CA GLN A 96 15.17 0.50 2.64
C GLN A 96 15.39 1.86 1.97
N GLY A 97 16.55 2.49 2.21
CA GLY A 97 16.91 3.79 1.65
C GLY A 97 16.84 4.96 2.62
N ASN A 98 17.09 6.16 2.09
CA ASN A 98 17.25 7.40 2.87
C ASN A 98 15.91 8.12 3.10
N ARG A 99 15.82 8.88 4.20
CA ARG A 99 14.68 9.73 4.58
C ARG A 99 14.41 10.90 3.63
N HIS A 100 15.38 11.30 2.83
CA HIS A 100 15.32 12.47 1.94
C HIS A 100 14.53 12.19 0.65
N LYS A 101 13.39 11.50 0.77
CA LYS A 101 12.43 11.34 -0.34
C LYS A 101 11.73 12.68 -0.58
N ALA A 102 11.33 12.93 -1.83
CA ALA A 102 10.42 14.04 -2.13
C ALA A 102 9.11 13.87 -1.34
N ALA A 103 8.49 14.98 -0.94
CA ALA A 103 7.36 14.97 -0.01
C ALA A 103 6.18 14.12 -0.50
N ASP A 104 5.90 14.14 -1.81
CA ASP A 104 4.85 13.33 -2.44
C ASP A 104 5.16 11.82 -2.42
N ILE A 105 6.44 11.44 -2.49
CA ILE A 105 6.87 10.05 -2.37
C ILE A 105 6.82 9.59 -0.91
N ALA A 106 7.23 10.45 0.03
CA ALA A 106 7.13 10.15 1.46
C ALA A 106 5.67 9.96 1.90
N ALA A 107 4.74 10.74 1.33
CA ALA A 107 3.30 10.60 1.59
C ALA A 107 2.72 9.23 1.18
N CYS A 108 3.36 8.52 0.25
CA CYS A 108 2.96 7.15 -0.10
C CYS A 108 3.19 6.19 1.08
N ASP A 109 4.36 6.29 1.74
CA ASP A 109 4.68 5.49 2.91
C ASP A 109 3.71 5.81 4.07
N ASP A 110 3.30 7.07 4.21
CA ASP A 110 2.36 7.52 5.25
C ASP A 110 0.97 6.89 5.09
N ILE A 111 0.49 6.76 3.86
CA ILE A 111 -0.79 6.10 3.56
C ILE A 111 -0.77 4.63 3.97
N GLN A 112 0.32 3.91 3.67
CA GLN A 112 0.44 2.50 4.03
C GLN A 112 0.48 2.31 5.55
N LEU A 113 1.29 3.11 6.25
CA LEU A 113 1.41 3.08 7.70
C LEU A 113 0.08 3.43 8.37
N ALA A 114 -0.64 4.43 7.85
CA ALA A 114 -1.97 4.76 8.33
C ALA A 114 -2.92 3.59 8.15
N ALA A 115 -2.93 2.95 6.98
CA ALA A 115 -3.79 1.80 6.74
C ALA A 115 -3.50 0.63 7.72
N GLN A 116 -2.24 0.38 8.07
CA GLN A 116 -1.87 -0.54 9.16
C GLN A 116 -2.42 -0.09 10.51
N ALA A 117 -2.32 1.20 10.85
CA ALA A 117 -2.86 1.76 12.09
C ALA A 117 -4.38 1.59 12.21
N LEU A 118 -5.14 1.83 11.12
CA LEU A 118 -6.59 1.61 11.09
C LEU A 118 -6.91 0.12 11.30
N CYS A 119 -6.17 -0.79 10.67
CA CYS A 119 -6.36 -2.23 10.87
C CYS A 119 -6.08 -2.63 12.33
N LEU A 120 -5.00 -2.13 12.92
CA LEU A 120 -4.65 -2.41 14.31
C LEU A 120 -5.70 -1.86 15.29
N GLU A 121 -6.20 -0.66 15.03
CA GLU A 121 -7.29 -0.05 15.81
C GLU A 121 -8.55 -0.92 15.75
N PHE A 122 -8.94 -1.36 14.55
CA PHE A 122 -10.07 -2.27 14.34
C PHE A 122 -9.91 -3.60 15.07
N MET A 123 -8.75 -4.24 14.94
CA MET A 123 -8.48 -5.57 15.50
C MET A 123 -8.35 -5.57 17.03
N THR A 124 -7.86 -4.47 17.61
CA THR A 124 -7.55 -4.41 19.05
C THR A 124 -8.54 -3.60 19.86
N GLY A 125 -9.37 -2.78 19.21
CA GLY A 125 -10.24 -1.80 19.86
C GLY A 125 -9.49 -0.63 20.52
N GLN A 126 -8.18 -0.50 20.32
CA GLN A 126 -7.36 0.57 20.89
C GLN A 126 -7.04 1.64 19.87
N SER A 127 -7.13 2.92 20.27
CA SER A 127 -6.82 4.03 19.37
C SER A 127 -5.35 4.04 18.94
N VAL A 128 -5.11 4.13 17.63
CA VAL A 128 -3.76 4.23 17.04
C VAL A 128 -3.60 5.59 16.37
N ASN A 129 -3.06 6.54 17.14
CA ASN A 129 -2.96 7.94 16.71
C ASN A 129 -1.63 8.28 16.02
N GLU A 130 -0.64 7.40 16.12
CA GLU A 130 0.67 7.58 15.49
C GLU A 130 1.34 6.24 15.21
N GLY A 131 2.31 6.27 14.29
CA GLY A 131 3.25 5.18 14.03
C GLY A 131 4.59 5.75 13.59
N ALA A 132 5.51 4.87 13.18
CA ALA A 132 6.80 5.29 12.68
C ALA A 132 7.19 4.62 11.36
N ILE A 133 7.88 5.37 10.51
CA ILE A 133 8.68 4.81 9.41
C ILE A 133 10.13 4.78 9.86
N PHE A 134 10.73 3.59 9.84
CA PHE A 134 12.13 3.36 10.17
C PHE A 134 12.98 3.24 8.91
N TYR A 135 13.95 4.13 8.74
CA TYR A 135 14.88 4.11 7.61
C TYR A 135 16.16 3.38 7.98
N SER A 136 16.42 2.23 7.35
CA SER A 136 17.56 1.37 7.70
C SER A 136 18.93 2.04 7.48
N SER A 137 19.06 2.87 6.45
CA SER A 137 20.35 3.52 6.13
C SER A 137 20.77 4.56 7.17
N SER A 138 19.79 5.26 7.77
CA SER A 138 20.04 6.30 8.77
C SER A 138 19.84 5.83 10.21
N LYS A 139 19.22 4.64 10.39
CA LYS A 139 18.77 4.10 11.68
C LYS A 139 17.89 5.07 12.47
N ARG A 140 17.08 5.88 11.78
CA ARG A 140 16.18 6.87 12.40
C ARG A 140 14.71 6.57 12.10
N ARG A 141 13.85 6.92 13.05
CA ARG A 141 12.39 6.89 12.92
C ARG A 141 11.88 8.27 12.48
N ARG A 142 10.92 8.29 11.56
CA ARG A 142 10.05 9.43 11.29
C ARG A 142 8.68 9.10 11.85
N ILE A 143 8.23 9.87 12.83
CA ILE A 143 6.90 9.71 13.43
C ILE A 143 5.87 10.27 12.44
N VAL A 144 4.77 9.55 12.28
CA VAL A 144 3.64 9.92 11.43
C VAL A 144 2.39 9.95 12.30
N SER A 145 1.74 11.11 12.38
CA SER A 145 0.44 11.25 13.04
C SER A 145 -0.67 10.72 12.13
N ILE A 146 -1.51 9.83 12.64
CA ILE A 146 -2.63 9.22 11.92
C ILE A 146 -3.85 10.15 12.01
N SER A 147 -3.71 11.31 11.35
CA SER A 147 -4.70 12.39 11.37
C SER A 147 -6.03 12.00 10.71
N PRO A 148 -7.13 12.71 11.01
CA PRO A 148 -8.41 12.50 10.33
C PRO A 148 -8.32 12.60 8.80
N THR A 149 -7.51 13.52 8.28
CA THR A 149 -7.27 13.66 6.84
C THR A 149 -6.61 12.41 6.25
N LEU A 150 -5.61 11.86 6.95
CA LEU A 150 -4.90 10.66 6.50
C LEU A 150 -5.80 9.42 6.57
N ARG A 151 -6.62 9.30 7.61
CA ARG A 151 -7.66 8.26 7.75
C ARG A 151 -8.66 8.32 6.59
N SER A 152 -9.16 9.51 6.26
CA SER A 152 -10.08 9.71 5.13
C SER A 152 -9.43 9.34 3.80
N ALA A 153 -8.16 9.72 3.59
CA ALA A 153 -7.41 9.35 2.39
C ALA A 153 -7.25 7.83 2.25
N VAL A 154 -6.98 7.10 3.33
CA VAL A 154 -6.92 5.63 3.32
C VAL A 154 -8.23 5.02 2.83
N CYS A 155 -9.37 5.45 3.38
CA CYS A 155 -10.68 4.95 2.95
C CYS A 155 -10.97 5.26 1.47
N GLN A 156 -10.70 6.49 1.04
CA GLN A 156 -10.92 6.91 -0.36
C GLN A 156 -10.05 6.11 -1.33
N ILE A 157 -8.76 5.91 -0.99
CA ILE A 157 -7.85 5.13 -1.84
C ILE A 157 -8.26 3.66 -1.87
N ALA A 158 -8.68 3.09 -0.73
CA ALA A 158 -9.19 1.71 -0.70
C ALA A 158 -10.36 1.53 -1.66
N ASP A 159 -11.31 2.47 -1.68
CA ASP A 159 -12.45 2.44 -2.61
C ASP A 159 -12.03 2.59 -4.08
N LEU A 160 -11.06 3.47 -4.37
CA LEU A 160 -10.54 3.65 -5.73
C LEU A 160 -9.81 2.41 -6.23
N VAL A 161 -8.98 1.80 -5.40
CA VAL A 161 -8.27 0.56 -5.72
C VAL A 161 -9.28 -0.56 -5.94
N ARG A 162 -10.27 -0.71 -5.05
CA ARG A 162 -11.32 -1.72 -5.20
C ARG A 162 -12.06 -1.55 -6.51
N LYS A 163 -12.51 -0.33 -6.85
CA LYS A 163 -13.16 -0.06 -8.13
C LYS A 163 -12.29 -0.45 -9.33
N MET A 164 -10.99 -0.16 -9.27
CA MET A 164 -10.05 -0.52 -10.34
C MET A 164 -9.91 -2.04 -10.49
N LEU A 165 -9.83 -2.78 -9.38
CA LEU A 165 -9.78 -4.24 -9.37
C LEU A 165 -11.09 -4.86 -9.88
N THR A 166 -12.24 -4.43 -9.34
CA THR A 166 -13.55 -4.95 -9.71
C THR A 166 -13.89 -4.69 -11.18
N ASN A 167 -13.53 -3.51 -11.72
CA ASN A 167 -13.78 -3.18 -13.12
C ASN A 167 -12.72 -3.76 -14.08
N ALA A 168 -11.64 -4.35 -13.55
CA ALA A 168 -10.49 -4.83 -14.29
C ALA A 168 -9.95 -3.82 -15.32
N GLN A 169 -9.95 -2.54 -14.97
CA GLN A 169 -9.55 -1.46 -15.87
C GLN A 169 -8.22 -0.85 -15.42
N LEU A 170 -7.19 -1.00 -16.23
CA LEU A 170 -5.89 -0.39 -15.98
C LEU A 170 -5.98 1.14 -16.08
N PRO A 171 -5.58 1.90 -15.03
CA PRO A 171 -5.61 3.35 -15.09
C PRO A 171 -4.69 3.92 -16.19
N PRO A 172 -5.03 5.08 -16.78
CA PRO A 172 -4.19 5.72 -17.79
C PRO A 172 -2.85 6.17 -17.20
N PRO A 173 -1.83 6.41 -18.03
CA PRO A 173 -0.59 7.03 -17.60
C PRO A 173 -0.84 8.35 -16.85
N LEU A 174 0.05 8.69 -15.92
CA LEU A 174 0.00 9.97 -15.22
C LEU A 174 0.10 11.15 -16.21
N PRO A 175 -0.37 12.35 -15.82
CA PRO A 175 -0.09 13.58 -16.54
C PRO A 175 1.42 13.81 -16.73
N GLU A 176 1.79 14.55 -17.78
CA GLU A 176 3.18 14.72 -18.21
C GLU A 176 4.11 15.27 -17.11
N ASP A 177 3.65 16.26 -16.35
CA ASP A 177 4.40 16.88 -15.25
C ASP A 177 4.71 15.88 -14.12
N GLN A 178 3.81 14.92 -13.88
CA GLN A 178 4.01 13.87 -12.88
C GLN A 178 4.87 12.74 -13.43
N ARG A 179 4.71 12.37 -14.70
CA ARG A 179 5.57 11.36 -15.35
C ARG A 179 7.04 11.78 -15.31
N ALA A 180 7.34 13.03 -15.67
CA ALA A 180 8.70 13.56 -15.69
C ALA A 180 9.42 13.43 -14.34
N ARG A 181 8.67 13.43 -13.24
CA ARG A 181 9.17 13.31 -11.86
C ARG A 181 9.17 11.87 -11.34
N LYS A 182 8.06 11.14 -11.49
CA LYS A 182 7.85 9.83 -10.87
C LYS A 182 8.35 8.68 -11.74
N CYS A 183 8.10 8.71 -13.05
CA CYS A 183 8.36 7.56 -13.93
C CYS A 183 9.84 7.20 -14.01
N LYS A 184 10.76 8.17 -13.91
CA LYS A 184 12.22 7.93 -13.94
C LYS A 184 12.72 6.99 -12.83
N ALA A 185 12.05 6.97 -11.68
CA ALA A 185 12.39 6.12 -10.54
C ALA A 185 11.43 4.93 -10.37
N CYS A 186 10.48 4.77 -11.31
CA CYS A 186 9.50 3.69 -11.25
C CYS A 186 10.13 2.40 -11.78
N SER A 187 10.14 1.35 -10.96
CA SER A 187 10.63 0.02 -11.34
C SER A 187 9.84 -0.62 -12.48
N LEU A 188 8.64 -0.12 -12.77
CA LEU A 188 7.77 -0.61 -13.84
C LEU A 188 7.84 0.24 -15.12
N LEU A 189 8.77 1.20 -15.25
CA LEU A 189 8.85 2.07 -16.43
C LEU A 189 8.89 1.27 -17.74
N GLU A 190 9.82 0.32 -17.84
CA GLU A 190 10.03 -0.50 -19.05
C GLU A 190 8.81 -1.34 -19.43
N ARG A 191 8.06 -1.84 -18.44
CA ARG A 191 6.81 -2.59 -18.66
C ARG A 191 5.63 -1.67 -18.96
N CYS A 192 5.58 -0.52 -18.30
CA CYS A 192 4.46 0.42 -18.38
C CYS A 192 4.42 1.17 -19.72
N GLN A 193 5.60 1.53 -20.24
CA GLN A 193 5.80 2.31 -21.47
C GLN A 193 4.79 3.47 -21.60
N PRO A 194 4.81 4.43 -20.66
CA PRO A 194 3.77 5.44 -20.58
C PRO A 194 3.72 6.38 -21.79
N GLU A 195 4.79 6.45 -22.60
CA GLU A 195 4.85 7.21 -23.85
C GLU A 195 4.08 6.53 -24.98
N THR A 196 4.06 5.18 -25.02
CA THR A 196 3.37 4.41 -26.08
C THR A 196 1.89 4.22 -25.79
N ALA A 197 1.50 4.21 -24.50
CA ALA A 197 0.11 4.12 -24.08
C ALA A 197 -0.75 5.34 -24.51
N GLN A 198 -0.13 6.45 -24.91
CA GLN A 198 -0.80 7.63 -25.48
C GLN A 198 -0.86 7.62 -27.01
N ILE A 199 -0.14 6.71 -27.67
CA ILE A 199 -0.28 6.51 -29.10
C ILE A 199 -1.64 5.88 -29.28
N ASN A 200 -2.55 6.65 -29.88
CA ASN A 200 -3.86 6.17 -30.31
C ASN A 200 -3.58 5.06 -31.33
N LEU A 201 -3.48 3.81 -30.85
CA LEU A 201 -3.03 2.67 -31.64
C LEU A 201 -3.86 2.53 -32.91
N HIS A 202 -5.12 2.99 -32.88
CA HIS A 202 -5.99 3.08 -34.04
C HIS A 202 -5.41 3.92 -35.20
N ASN A 203 -4.86 5.11 -34.91
CA ASN A 203 -4.25 5.97 -35.95
C ASN A 203 -2.88 5.43 -36.39
N ALA A 204 -2.09 4.88 -35.47
CA ALA A 204 -0.80 4.27 -35.81
C ALA A 204 -0.99 3.01 -36.68
N TYR A 205 -2.02 2.19 -36.41
CA TYR A 205 -2.38 1.04 -37.22
C TYR A 205 -2.78 1.45 -38.65
N LEU A 206 -3.57 2.52 -38.79
CA LEU A 206 -3.99 3.02 -40.12
C LEU A 206 -2.81 3.53 -40.97
N CYS A 207 -1.76 4.05 -40.33
CA CYS A 207 -0.54 4.49 -41.03
C CYS A 207 0.43 3.34 -41.36
N LEU A 208 0.44 2.26 -40.57
CA LEU A 208 1.33 1.12 -40.81
C LEU A 208 1.00 0.30 -42.08
N PHE A 209 -0.23 0.42 -42.60
CA PHE A 209 -0.69 -0.31 -43.79
C PHE A 209 -0.86 0.56 -45.04
N ASN A 210 -0.41 1.82 -45.04
CA ASN A 210 -0.37 2.66 -46.24
C ASN A 210 1.08 2.97 -46.61
N PRO A 211 1.71 2.19 -47.52
CA PRO A 211 3.11 2.39 -47.90
C PRO A 211 3.37 3.58 -48.84
N ASP A 212 2.36 4.40 -49.18
CA ASP A 212 2.48 5.47 -50.18
C ASP A 212 2.11 6.87 -49.66
N THR A 213 2.78 7.34 -48.60
CA THR A 213 2.97 8.77 -48.31
C THR A 213 4.40 9.07 -47.91
#